data_AF-A0A3L8CKV5-F1
#
_entry.id   AF-A0A3L8CKV5-F1
#
_cell.length_a   1.000
_cell.length_b   1.000
_cell.length_c   1.000
_cell.angle_alpha   90.00
_cell.angle_beta   90.00
_cell.angle_gamma   90.00
#
_symmetry.space_group_name_H-M   'P 1'
#
loop_
_entity.id
_entity.type
_entity.pdbx_description
1 polymer ?
#
loop_
_entity_poly.entity_id
_entity_poly.type
_entity_poly.pdbx_seq_one_letter_code
_entity_poly.pdbx_strand_id
1 'polypeptide(L)'
;MRYPRETLRLGMAALLLHAIKETPDNFKALRELHRMLLRQIVNCERRIKRLKNARQRIRSFLSSKRPEKATASKLKKVLQGIDLRVKDIHHLLFLWRCFGDGIACIYQSTYSLKHLYFDADYQIKSDPGFVLGKEGLIREYRLLRKALQMKVPAILSDLTNIIRHGDVCFLAQADPVPIKVKSSSNINDRVRRQIEQLQVLHDFYTNDGATSFRGLPAKRVALGPPVVSYKREFNECMATALTNGMEIVSPESGLTYICARTEGRWSKAMFEAVETHSNGSTLCVALTPDPTWLPHYSFTVSLSPANAVLFMQEVITGVVLIDLAILKDLLVRKNLNPVVLMDGVHALQVSWGFEVKNDVLPEPEAGNGMRREEVGDAVGVGGVTQRKVIHPFSDQGIFRASEFHFLRAATQFESLRWFADGLASQMEIIKLESLPAAANPNGGEFYMEVPDGWLDAQDCYVSTPCKP
;
A
#
# COMPACT_ATOMS: atom_id res chain seq x y z
N MET A 1 10.69 19.45 14.76
CA MET A 1 10.04 18.41 15.58
C MET A 1 8.55 18.69 15.74
N ARG A 2 7.70 17.83 15.18
CA ARG A 2 6.24 17.97 15.17
C ARG A 2 5.57 17.68 16.52
N TYR A 3 6.08 16.71 17.28
CA TYR A 3 5.55 16.30 18.59
C TYR A 3 6.62 16.27 19.70
N PRO A 4 7.22 17.41 20.09
CA PRO A 4 8.34 17.43 21.05
C PRO A 4 8.04 16.76 22.39
N ARG A 5 6.78 16.82 22.84
CA ARG A 5 6.34 16.22 24.12
C ARG A 5 6.23 14.69 24.08
N GLU A 6 6.24 14.10 22.89
CA GLU A 6 6.09 12.65 22.70
C GLU A 6 7.43 11.97 22.34
N THR A 7 8.50 12.73 22.07
CA THR A 7 9.81 12.21 21.64
C THR A 7 10.31 11.05 22.49
N LEU A 8 10.34 11.21 23.81
CA LEU A 8 10.81 10.16 24.72
C LEU A 8 9.93 8.90 24.64
N ARG A 9 8.61 9.06 24.55
CA ARG A 9 7.67 7.93 24.52
C ARG A 9 7.71 7.19 23.19
N LEU A 10 7.84 7.92 22.09
CA LEU A 10 8.04 7.34 20.75
C LEU A 10 9.37 6.57 20.70
N GLY A 11 10.44 7.13 21.28
CA GLY A 11 11.73 6.45 21.42
C GLY A 11 11.64 5.16 22.22
N MET A 12 10.97 5.17 23.37
CA MET A 12 10.72 3.95 24.15
C MET A 12 9.92 2.91 23.35
N ALA A 13 8.95 3.33 22.54
CA ALA A 13 8.14 2.44 21.72
C ALA A 13 8.96 1.78 20.63
N ALA A 14 9.79 2.57 19.95
CA ALA A 14 10.69 2.12 18.92
C ALA A 14 11.73 1.12 19.46
N LEU A 15 12.30 1.38 20.64
CA LEU A 15 13.24 0.45 21.30
C LEU A 15 12.56 -0.86 21.71
N LEU A 16 11.35 -0.81 22.28
CA LEU A 16 10.59 -2.01 22.62
C LEU A 16 10.24 -2.83 21.37
N LEU A 17 9.80 -2.17 20.30
CA LEU A 17 9.47 -2.83 19.04
C LEU A 17 10.70 -3.49 18.41
N HIS A 18 11.83 -2.79 18.42
CA HIS A 18 13.10 -3.33 17.95
C HIS A 18 13.55 -4.54 18.77
N ALA A 19 13.40 -4.50 20.10
CA ALA A 19 13.70 -5.66 20.95
C ALA A 19 12.81 -6.87 20.65
N ILE A 20 11.57 -6.66 20.19
CA ILE A 20 10.67 -7.73 19.71
C ILE A 20 11.11 -8.22 18.34
N LYS A 21 11.57 -7.33 17.45
CA LYS A 21 12.07 -7.70 16.12
C LYS A 21 13.31 -8.59 16.21
N GLU A 22 14.28 -8.21 17.05
CA GLU A 22 15.51 -8.98 17.28
C GLU A 22 15.26 -10.29 18.03
N THR A 23 14.21 -10.33 18.86
CA THR A 23 13.85 -11.54 19.62
C THR A 23 12.33 -11.67 19.65
N PRO A 24 11.72 -12.32 18.64
CA PRO A 24 10.26 -12.45 18.53
C PRO A 24 9.60 -13.13 19.74
N ASP A 25 10.34 -13.95 20.49
CA ASP A 25 9.88 -14.59 21.74
C ASP A 25 9.98 -13.68 22.98
N ASN A 26 10.34 -12.41 22.83
CA ASN A 26 10.39 -11.44 23.92
C ASN A 26 8.98 -10.96 24.31
N PHE A 27 8.16 -11.87 24.85
CA PHE A 27 6.80 -11.60 25.29
C PHE A 27 6.72 -10.54 26.41
N LYS A 28 7.82 -10.31 27.13
CA LYS A 28 7.93 -9.22 28.12
C LYS A 28 7.94 -7.86 27.43
N ALA A 29 8.81 -7.66 26.43
CA ALA A 29 8.84 -6.43 25.63
C ALA A 29 7.52 -6.24 24.88
N LEU A 30 6.97 -7.31 24.29
CA LEU A 30 5.66 -7.28 23.62
C LEU A 30 4.54 -6.82 24.54
N ARG A 31 4.47 -7.35 25.76
CA ARG A 31 3.47 -6.95 26.76
C ARG A 31 3.64 -5.49 27.20
N GLU A 32 4.87 -5.03 27.43
CA GLU A 32 5.11 -3.63 27.81
C GLU A 32 4.77 -2.66 26.67
N LEU A 33 5.10 -3.01 25.42
CA LEU A 33 4.71 -2.22 24.25
C LEU A 33 3.18 -2.11 24.17
N HIS A 34 2.45 -3.22 24.26
CA HIS A 34 0.98 -3.21 24.31
C HIS A 34 0.42 -2.29 25.40
N ARG A 35 0.95 -2.39 26.63
CA ARG A 35 0.51 -1.55 27.76
C ARG A 35 0.73 -0.07 27.46
N MET A 36 1.87 0.26 26.84
CA MET A 36 2.19 1.63 26.49
C MET A 36 1.30 2.15 25.37
N LEU A 37 1.11 1.40 24.28
CA LEU A 37 0.25 1.79 23.17
C LEU A 37 -1.18 2.05 23.64
N LEU A 38 -1.74 1.13 24.45
CA LEU A 38 -3.07 1.29 25.02
C LEU A 38 -3.18 2.58 25.85
N ARG A 39 -2.18 2.87 26.69
CA ARG A 39 -2.15 4.10 27.50
C ARG A 39 -2.09 5.35 26.62
N GLN A 40 -1.25 5.37 25.59
CA GLN A 40 -1.09 6.56 24.75
C GLN A 40 -2.29 6.81 23.84
N ILE A 41 -2.88 5.76 23.27
CA ILE A 41 -4.10 5.84 22.47
C ILE A 41 -5.25 6.38 23.33
N VAL A 42 -5.50 5.79 24.50
CA VAL A 42 -6.54 6.27 25.42
C VAL A 42 -6.31 7.72 25.85
N ASN A 43 -5.06 8.13 26.09
CA ASN A 43 -4.75 9.52 26.41
C ASN A 43 -5.06 10.48 25.25
N CYS A 44 -4.75 10.10 24.02
CA CYS A 44 -5.08 10.87 22.83
C CYS A 44 -6.60 11.00 22.65
N GLU A 45 -7.35 9.90 22.79
CA GLU A 45 -8.81 9.90 22.70
C GLU A 45 -9.46 10.78 23.77
N ARG A 46 -8.97 10.73 25.02
CA ARG A 46 -9.43 11.64 26.09
C ARG A 46 -9.19 13.10 25.73
N ARG A 47 -8.04 13.43 25.14
CA ARG A 47 -7.71 14.80 24.69
C ARG A 47 -8.65 15.24 23.58
N ILE A 48 -8.90 14.38 22.58
CA ILE A 48 -9.87 14.67 21.51
C ILE A 48 -11.26 14.90 22.09
N LYS A 49 -11.75 14.04 22.99
CA LYS A 49 -13.07 14.18 23.63
C LYS A 49 -13.19 15.52 24.38
N ARG A 50 -12.17 15.90 25.15
CA ARG A 50 -12.15 17.20 25.87
C ARG A 50 -12.21 18.38 24.90
N LEU A 51 -11.42 18.35 23.83
CA LEU A 51 -11.39 19.41 22.82
C LEU A 51 -12.72 19.52 22.05
N LYS A 52 -13.32 18.39 21.66
CA LYS A 52 -14.64 18.36 21.01
C LYS A 52 -15.74 18.92 21.94
N ASN A 53 -15.70 18.61 23.23
CA ASN A 53 -16.63 19.18 24.21
C ASN A 53 -16.44 20.70 24.37
N ALA A 54 -15.19 21.18 24.42
CA ALA A 54 -14.90 22.60 24.48
C ALA A 54 -15.38 23.34 23.21
N ARG A 55 -15.14 22.75 22.03
CA ARG A 55 -15.65 23.23 20.74
C ARG A 55 -17.17 23.40 20.76
N GLN A 56 -17.88 22.39 21.25
CA GLN A 56 -19.35 22.42 21.32
C GLN A 56 -19.86 23.53 22.25
N ARG A 57 -19.23 23.72 23.42
CA ARG A 57 -19.56 24.82 24.35
C ARG A 57 -19.37 26.20 23.71
N ILE A 58 -18.25 26.41 23.01
CA ILE A 58 -17.96 27.68 22.34
C ILE A 58 -18.96 27.93 21.21
N ARG A 59 -19.28 26.91 20.40
CA ARG A 59 -20.31 27.02 19.34
C ARG A 59 -21.68 27.36 19.91
N SER A 60 -22.08 26.68 20.99
CA SER A 60 -23.33 26.99 21.70
C SER A 60 -23.36 28.45 22.16
N PHE A 61 -22.29 28.94 22.80
CA PHE A 61 -22.21 30.33 23.26
C PHE A 61 -22.30 31.34 22.11
N LEU A 62 -21.61 31.10 20.99
CA LEU A 62 -21.69 31.94 19.79
C LEU A 62 -23.10 32.01 19.22
N SER A 63 -23.84 30.89 19.24
CA SER A 63 -25.21 30.82 18.73
C SER A 63 -26.24 31.44 19.66
N SER A 64 -26.11 31.23 20.99
CA SER A 64 -27.16 31.58 21.95
C SER A 64 -27.00 32.97 22.55
N LYS A 65 -25.76 33.45 22.76
CA LYS A 65 -25.49 34.70 23.47
C LYS A 65 -25.10 35.87 22.56
N ARG A 66 -24.97 35.62 21.25
CA ARG A 66 -24.61 36.62 20.22
C ARG A 66 -23.58 37.65 20.72
N PRO A 67 -22.39 37.19 21.14
CA PRO A 67 -21.40 38.08 21.74
C PRO A 67 -20.93 39.15 20.75
N GLU A 68 -20.45 40.27 21.28
CA GLU A 68 -19.92 41.38 20.50
C GLU A 68 -18.89 40.93 19.45
N LYS A 69 -18.82 41.63 18.31
CA LYS A 69 -17.99 41.28 17.13
C LYS A 69 -16.54 40.96 17.48
N ALA A 70 -15.91 41.73 18.37
CA ALA A 70 -14.53 41.50 18.80
C ALA A 70 -14.37 40.17 19.54
N THR A 71 -15.29 39.85 20.45
CA THR A 71 -15.32 38.59 21.21
C THR A 71 -15.64 37.40 20.32
N ALA A 72 -16.60 37.56 19.40
CA ALA A 72 -16.93 36.53 18.42
C ALA A 72 -15.73 36.17 17.53
N SER A 73 -14.95 37.16 17.09
CA SER A 73 -13.74 36.95 16.30
C SER A 73 -12.66 36.16 17.07
N LYS A 74 -12.41 36.53 18.34
CA LYS A 74 -11.48 35.78 19.21
C LYS A 74 -11.91 34.32 19.38
N LEU A 75 -13.20 34.07 19.64
CA LEU A 75 -13.73 32.71 19.79
C LEU A 75 -13.63 31.88 18.51
N LYS A 76 -13.82 32.49 17.33
CA LYS A 76 -13.61 31.80 16.04
C LYS A 76 -12.14 31.38 15.85
N LYS A 77 -11.18 32.22 16.23
CA LYS A 77 -9.75 31.84 16.22
C LYS A 77 -9.46 30.67 17.18
N VAL A 78 -10.07 30.66 18.37
CA VAL A 78 -9.96 29.53 19.30
C VAL A 78 -10.56 28.25 18.70
N LEU A 79 -11.70 28.32 18.01
CA LEU A 79 -12.30 27.17 17.33
C LEU A 79 -11.37 26.60 16.25
N GLN A 80 -10.74 27.45 15.44
CA GLN A 80 -9.74 27.03 14.44
C GLN A 80 -8.54 26.34 15.13
N GLY A 81 -8.03 26.91 16.22
CA GLY A 81 -6.95 26.31 17.01
C GLY A 81 -7.34 24.95 17.60
N ILE A 82 -8.59 24.78 18.06
CA ILE A 82 -9.10 23.48 18.51
C ILE A 82 -9.15 22.47 17.36
N ASP A 83 -9.64 22.87 16.19
CA ASP A 83 -9.77 21.98 15.03
C ASP A 83 -8.40 21.51 14.53
N LEU A 84 -7.41 22.40 14.44
CA LEU A 84 -6.01 22.06 14.14
C LEU A 84 -5.44 21.10 15.18
N ARG A 85 -5.67 21.37 16.47
CA ARG A 85 -5.16 20.51 17.55
C ARG A 85 -5.79 19.12 17.54
N VAL A 86 -7.07 19.01 17.19
CA VAL A 86 -7.74 17.71 17.03
C VAL A 86 -7.13 16.95 15.86
N LYS A 87 -6.85 17.60 14.72
CA LYS A 87 -6.14 17.00 13.58
C LYS A 87 -4.77 16.46 13.98
N ASP A 88 -3.99 17.24 14.73
CA ASP A 88 -2.67 16.81 15.22
C ASP A 88 -2.74 15.57 16.13
N ILE A 89 -3.76 15.49 16.99
CA ILE A 89 -3.92 14.34 17.89
C ILE A 89 -4.41 13.11 17.13
N HIS A 90 -5.23 13.27 16.09
CA HIS A 90 -5.58 12.16 15.20
C HIS A 90 -4.37 11.62 14.45
N HIS A 91 -3.48 12.49 13.96
CA HIS A 91 -2.23 12.04 13.37
C HIS A 91 -1.34 11.34 14.40
N LEU A 92 -1.25 11.86 15.64
CA LEU A 92 -0.53 11.17 16.71
C LEU A 92 -1.13 9.79 17.04
N LEU A 93 -2.46 9.63 16.98
CA LEU A 93 -3.12 8.32 17.11
C LEU A 93 -2.68 7.35 16.01
N PHE A 94 -2.64 7.81 14.77
CA PHE A 94 -2.11 7.04 13.64
C PHE A 94 -0.68 6.57 13.91
N LEU A 95 0.22 7.47 14.33
CA LEU A 95 1.61 7.14 14.66
C LEU A 95 1.74 6.10 15.79
N TRP A 96 0.91 6.21 16.84
CA TRP A 96 0.89 5.18 17.89
C TRP A 96 0.45 3.82 17.35
N ARG A 97 -0.55 3.80 16.46
CA ARG A 97 -1.02 2.57 15.81
C ARG A 97 0.00 1.99 14.83
N CYS A 98 0.89 2.79 14.25
CA CYS A 98 1.99 2.29 13.41
C CYS A 98 2.93 1.35 14.17
N PHE A 99 3.11 1.51 15.50
CA PHE A 99 3.84 0.53 16.31
C PHE A 99 3.07 -0.78 16.48
N GLY A 100 1.73 -0.73 16.52
CA GLY A 100 0.89 -1.92 16.46
C GLY A 100 0.98 -2.62 15.10
N ASP A 101 0.97 -1.85 14.01
CA ASP A 101 1.26 -2.37 12.67
C ASP A 101 2.65 -3.02 12.63
N GLY A 102 3.62 -2.42 13.31
CA GLY A 102 4.97 -2.97 13.46
C GLY A 102 5.01 -4.32 14.17
N ILE A 103 4.25 -4.48 15.27
CA ILE A 103 4.09 -5.79 15.92
C ILE A 103 3.56 -6.81 14.91
N ALA A 104 2.49 -6.47 14.18
CA ALA A 104 1.92 -7.38 13.19
C ALA A 104 2.94 -7.76 12.09
N CYS A 105 3.69 -6.77 11.57
CA CYS A 105 4.70 -6.96 10.53
C CYS A 105 5.93 -7.78 10.97
N ILE A 106 6.18 -7.94 12.28
CA ILE A 106 7.24 -8.83 12.79
C ILE A 106 6.85 -10.29 12.64
N TYR A 107 5.57 -10.61 12.87
CA TYR A 107 5.10 -12.00 12.94
C TYR A 107 4.40 -12.47 11.66
N GLN A 108 3.96 -11.56 10.80
CA GLN A 108 3.10 -11.89 9.65
C GLN A 108 3.56 -11.19 8.38
N SER A 109 3.34 -11.84 7.24
CA SER A 109 3.65 -11.27 5.92
C SER A 109 2.73 -10.07 5.62
N THR A 110 3.24 -9.07 4.92
CA THR A 110 2.42 -7.92 4.46
C THR A 110 1.39 -8.35 3.43
N TYR A 111 1.65 -9.42 2.69
CA TYR A 111 0.69 -10.03 1.77
C TYR A 111 -0.53 -10.56 2.53
N SER A 112 -0.33 -11.32 3.61
CA SER A 112 -1.43 -11.82 4.43
C SER A 112 -2.16 -10.68 5.16
N LEU A 113 -1.41 -9.74 5.76
CA LEU A 113 -1.98 -8.61 6.51
C LEU A 113 -2.80 -7.65 5.62
N LYS A 114 -2.46 -7.50 4.34
CA LYS A 114 -3.21 -6.68 3.37
C LYS A 114 -4.69 -7.04 3.34
N HIS A 115 -5.03 -8.33 3.44
CA HIS A 115 -6.42 -8.78 3.41
C HIS A 115 -7.20 -8.31 4.64
N LEU A 116 -6.53 -8.01 5.77
CA LEU A 116 -7.17 -7.49 6.97
C LEU A 116 -7.42 -5.97 6.96
N TYR A 117 -6.91 -5.26 5.95
CA TYR A 117 -7.08 -3.82 5.80
C TYR A 117 -8.35 -3.43 5.04
N PHE A 118 -8.71 -4.23 4.04
CA PHE A 118 -9.85 -3.98 3.16
C PHE A 118 -11.13 -4.69 3.64
N ASP A 119 -12.29 -4.19 3.23
CA ASP A 119 -13.59 -4.83 3.43
C ASP A 119 -13.92 -5.85 2.33
N ALA A 120 -15.20 -6.15 2.11
CA ALA A 120 -15.64 -7.13 1.13
C ALA A 120 -15.55 -6.61 -0.33
N ASP A 121 -15.45 -5.30 -0.53
CA ASP A 121 -15.49 -4.65 -1.85
C ASP A 121 -14.13 -4.05 -2.23
N TYR A 122 -13.06 -4.55 -1.59
CA TYR A 122 -11.70 -3.99 -1.69
C TYR A 122 -11.59 -2.51 -1.29
N GLN A 123 -12.57 -1.96 -0.54
CA GLN A 123 -12.50 -0.63 0.02
C GLN A 123 -11.77 -0.65 1.36
N ILE A 124 -11.13 0.47 1.72
CA ILE A 124 -10.45 0.60 3.01
C ILE A 124 -11.53 0.51 4.09
N LYS A 125 -11.48 -0.55 4.91
CA LYS A 125 -12.46 -0.74 5.99
C LYS A 125 -12.36 0.43 6.96
N SER A 126 -13.47 0.88 7.55
CA SER A 126 -13.45 2.02 8.49
C SER A 126 -12.45 1.84 9.63
N ASP A 127 -11.83 2.93 10.08
CA ASP A 127 -10.89 2.92 11.22
C ASP A 127 -11.52 2.33 12.49
N PRO A 128 -10.71 1.71 13.37
CA PRO A 128 -11.18 1.28 14.68
C PRO A 128 -11.68 2.49 15.49
N GLY A 129 -12.91 2.38 15.99
CA GLY A 129 -13.52 3.37 16.87
C GLY A 129 -12.81 3.50 18.22
N PHE A 130 -13.18 4.50 19.02
CA PHE A 130 -12.47 4.83 20.26
C PHE A 130 -12.40 3.64 21.23
N VAL A 131 -11.20 3.41 21.78
CA VAL A 131 -10.93 2.42 22.83
C VAL A 131 -11.53 2.87 24.16
N LEU A 132 -11.51 4.18 24.42
CA LEU A 132 -12.05 4.81 25.62
C LEU A 132 -13.55 4.54 25.79
N GLY A 133 -13.90 3.87 26.89
CA GLY A 133 -15.30 3.62 27.26
C GLY A 133 -15.90 2.35 26.67
N LYS A 134 -15.11 1.53 25.95
CA LYS A 134 -15.55 0.21 25.50
C LYS A 134 -15.55 -0.76 26.68
N GLU A 135 -16.73 -1.19 27.11
CA GLU A 135 -16.88 -2.22 28.16
C GLU A 135 -16.25 -3.57 27.76
N GLY A 136 -16.28 -3.90 26.46
CA GLY A 136 -15.70 -5.13 25.89
C GLY A 136 -14.17 -5.23 25.98
N LEU A 137 -13.48 -4.09 26.06
CA LEU A 137 -12.01 -4.01 26.04
C LEU A 137 -11.35 -4.82 27.15
N ILE A 138 -11.97 -4.90 28.33
CA ILE A 138 -11.42 -5.68 29.45
C ILE A 138 -11.32 -7.16 29.08
N ARG A 139 -12.31 -7.70 28.35
CA ARG A 139 -12.32 -9.11 27.92
C ARG A 139 -11.31 -9.34 26.82
N GLU A 140 -11.26 -8.45 25.83
CA GLU A 140 -10.26 -8.46 24.75
C GLU A 140 -8.83 -8.42 25.30
N TYR A 141 -8.55 -7.52 26.25
CA TYR A 141 -7.24 -7.39 26.89
C TYR A 141 -6.89 -8.61 27.75
N ARG A 142 -7.88 -9.23 28.42
CA ARG A 142 -7.66 -10.50 29.14
C ARG A 142 -7.28 -11.63 28.19
N LEU A 143 -7.94 -11.72 27.03
CA LEU A 143 -7.61 -12.71 26.01
C LEU A 143 -6.20 -12.49 25.46
N LEU A 144 -5.84 -11.24 25.11
CA LEU A 144 -4.48 -10.88 24.72
C LEU A 144 -3.47 -11.34 25.78
N ARG A 145 -3.68 -10.98 27.05
CA ARG A 145 -2.77 -11.35 28.13
C ARG A 145 -2.61 -12.85 28.28
N LYS A 146 -3.70 -13.62 28.14
CA LYS A 146 -3.67 -15.08 28.20
C LYS A 146 -2.85 -15.65 27.03
N ALA A 147 -3.03 -15.14 25.82
CA ALA A 147 -2.24 -15.54 24.65
C ALA A 147 -0.74 -15.29 24.88
N LEU A 148 -0.36 -14.09 25.33
CA LEU A 148 1.05 -13.78 25.62
C LEU A 148 1.63 -14.65 26.74
N GLN A 149 0.83 -15.02 27.77
CA GLN A 149 1.25 -15.96 28.82
C GLN A 149 1.48 -17.38 28.27
N MET A 150 0.71 -17.77 27.26
CA MET A 150 0.86 -19.04 26.53
C MET A 150 1.92 -18.96 25.42
N LYS A 151 2.72 -17.89 25.37
CA LYS A 151 3.73 -17.64 24.32
C LYS A 151 3.15 -17.63 22.90
N VAL A 152 1.92 -17.17 22.76
CA VAL A 152 1.26 -16.97 21.47
C VAL A 152 1.31 -15.47 21.15
N PRO A 153 2.04 -15.01 20.11
CA PRO A 153 2.02 -13.61 19.71
C PRO A 153 0.62 -13.20 19.26
N ALA A 154 0.18 -12.06 19.75
CA ALA A 154 -1.18 -11.57 19.57
C ALA A 154 -1.21 -10.05 19.68
N ILE A 155 -2.21 -9.42 19.05
CA ILE A 155 -2.42 -7.98 19.10
C ILE A 155 -3.92 -7.63 19.14
N LEU A 156 -4.27 -6.51 19.77
CA LEU A 156 -5.63 -5.96 19.65
C LEU A 156 -5.76 -5.20 18.33
N SER A 157 -6.81 -5.46 17.56
CA SER A 157 -7.06 -4.79 16.28
C SER A 157 -7.13 -3.26 16.43
N ASP A 158 -7.72 -2.79 17.55
CA ASP A 158 -7.82 -1.36 17.91
C ASP A 158 -6.45 -0.64 18.09
N LEU A 159 -5.36 -1.39 18.28
CA LEU A 159 -4.01 -0.86 18.41
C LEU A 159 -3.25 -0.77 17.07
N THR A 160 -3.89 -1.13 15.96
CA THR A 160 -3.28 -1.16 14.62
C THR A 160 -4.05 -0.26 13.66
N ASN A 161 -3.42 0.13 12.55
CA ASN A 161 -4.11 0.71 11.40
C ASN A 161 -4.42 -0.34 10.32
N ILE A 162 -3.68 -1.47 10.27
CA ILE A 162 -3.83 -2.49 9.21
C ILE A 162 -4.81 -3.62 9.56
N ILE A 163 -4.89 -4.04 10.83
CA ILE A 163 -5.79 -5.13 11.23
C ILE A 163 -7.15 -4.52 11.59
N ARG A 164 -8.08 -4.53 10.63
CA ARG A 164 -9.42 -3.94 10.78
C ARG A 164 -10.54 -4.98 10.97
N HIS A 165 -10.18 -6.26 11.06
CA HIS A 165 -11.10 -7.37 11.35
C HIS A 165 -10.77 -8.03 12.70
N GLY A 166 -11.78 -8.60 13.34
CA GLY A 166 -11.66 -9.14 14.70
C GLY A 166 -11.52 -8.05 15.77
N ASP A 167 -11.40 -8.48 17.02
CA ASP A 167 -11.04 -7.65 18.19
C ASP A 167 -9.62 -7.95 18.66
N VAL A 168 -9.23 -9.23 18.61
CA VAL A 168 -7.88 -9.72 18.90
C VAL A 168 -7.42 -10.55 17.70
N CYS A 169 -6.18 -10.36 17.24
CA CYS A 169 -5.59 -11.15 16.18
C CYS A 169 -4.42 -11.95 16.71
N PHE A 170 -4.45 -13.27 16.52
CA PHE A 170 -3.31 -14.15 16.80
C PHE A 170 -2.38 -14.20 15.59
N LEU A 171 -1.08 -14.25 15.87
CA LEU A 171 -0.02 -14.05 14.87
C LEU A 171 0.99 -15.21 14.86
N ALA A 172 0.65 -16.35 15.49
CA ALA A 172 1.58 -17.47 15.69
C ALA A 172 1.64 -18.45 14.52
N GLN A 173 0.64 -18.44 13.64
CA GLN A 173 0.56 -19.34 12.48
C GLN A 173 1.13 -18.64 11.24
N ALA A 174 1.19 -19.37 10.11
CA ALA A 174 1.62 -18.82 8.84
C ALA A 174 0.76 -17.61 8.38
N ASP A 175 -0.51 -17.60 8.79
CA ASP A 175 -1.47 -16.54 8.50
C ASP A 175 -2.07 -15.95 9.79
N PRO A 176 -2.49 -14.68 9.75
CA PRO A 176 -3.09 -14.02 10.90
C PRO A 176 -4.50 -14.57 11.17
N VAL A 177 -4.83 -14.79 12.45
CA VAL A 177 -6.12 -15.32 12.89
C VAL A 177 -6.89 -14.25 13.68
N PRO A 178 -7.69 -13.40 13.01
CA PRO A 178 -8.56 -12.44 13.68
C PRO A 178 -9.73 -13.13 14.38
N ILE A 179 -9.95 -12.80 15.65
CA ILE A 179 -10.99 -13.38 16.50
C ILE A 179 -11.90 -12.29 17.02
N LYS A 180 -13.22 -12.53 16.97
CA LYS A 180 -14.22 -11.68 17.61
C LYS A 180 -14.46 -12.13 19.05
N VAL A 181 -14.26 -11.24 20.02
CA VAL A 181 -14.47 -11.53 21.44
C VAL A 181 -15.88 -11.14 21.81
N LYS A 182 -16.76 -12.13 22.02
CA LYS A 182 -18.14 -11.88 22.44
C LYS A 182 -18.35 -12.10 23.92
N SER A 183 -19.34 -11.36 24.40
CA SER A 183 -19.71 -11.26 25.79
C SER A 183 -21.06 -11.93 26.08
N SER A 184 -21.92 -12.00 25.06
CA SER A 184 -23.26 -12.57 25.07
C SER A 184 -23.45 -13.51 23.88
N SER A 185 -24.44 -14.40 23.98
CA SER A 185 -24.89 -15.33 22.93
C SER A 185 -25.76 -14.67 21.85
N ASN A 186 -25.92 -13.34 21.88
CA ASN A 186 -26.89 -12.65 21.03
C ASN A 186 -26.36 -12.51 19.60
N ILE A 187 -27.02 -13.14 18.63
CA ILE A 187 -26.67 -13.14 17.21
C ILE A 187 -27.64 -12.22 16.48
N ASN A 188 -27.23 -10.96 16.28
CA ASN A 188 -27.93 -10.06 15.37
C ASN A 188 -27.26 -10.06 13.99
N ASP A 189 -27.91 -9.48 12.98
CA ASP A 189 -27.41 -9.47 11.60
C ASP A 189 -26.01 -8.85 11.47
N ARG A 190 -25.72 -7.85 12.30
CA ARG A 190 -24.37 -7.26 12.36
C ARG A 190 -23.32 -8.27 12.81
N VAL A 191 -23.64 -9.10 13.81
CA VAL A 191 -22.76 -10.17 14.30
C VAL A 191 -22.60 -11.24 13.24
N ARG A 192 -23.69 -11.63 12.56
CA ARG A 192 -23.65 -12.62 11.48
C ARG A 192 -22.71 -12.19 10.35
N ARG A 193 -22.85 -10.96 9.84
CA ARG A 193 -21.96 -10.39 8.82
C ARG A 193 -20.49 -10.36 9.24
N GLN A 194 -20.22 -10.09 10.53
CA GLN A 194 -18.84 -10.11 11.04
C GLN A 194 -18.26 -11.52 11.06
N ILE A 195 -19.06 -12.53 11.41
CA ILE A 195 -18.65 -13.94 11.41
C ILE A 195 -18.41 -14.40 9.97
N GLU A 196 -19.34 -14.11 9.05
CA GLU A 196 -19.21 -14.43 7.63
C GLU A 196 -17.94 -13.80 7.03
N GLN A 197 -17.65 -12.53 7.31
CA GLN A 197 -16.42 -11.88 6.84
C GLN A 197 -15.15 -12.57 7.36
N LEU A 198 -15.14 -13.00 8.62
CA LEU A 198 -14.00 -13.73 9.19
C LEU A 198 -13.87 -15.12 8.59
N GLN A 199 -14.99 -15.80 8.31
CA GLN A 199 -15.01 -17.11 7.67
C GLN A 199 -14.43 -17.03 6.26
N VAL A 200 -14.85 -16.04 5.45
CA VAL A 200 -14.30 -15.83 4.10
C VAL A 200 -12.79 -15.62 4.12
N LEU A 201 -12.28 -14.84 5.09
CA LEU A 201 -10.84 -14.64 5.25
C LEU A 201 -10.12 -15.94 5.66
N HIS A 202 -10.68 -16.68 6.61
CA HIS A 202 -10.13 -17.95 7.06
C HIS A 202 -10.06 -18.98 5.94
N ASP A 203 -11.14 -19.12 5.16
CA ASP A 203 -11.23 -20.05 4.05
C ASP A 203 -10.26 -19.64 2.93
N PHE A 204 -10.11 -18.35 2.67
CA PHE A 204 -9.11 -17.84 1.71
C PHE A 204 -7.67 -18.18 2.11
N TYR A 205 -7.31 -18.01 3.39
CA TYR A 205 -5.98 -18.39 3.87
C TYR A 205 -5.76 -19.90 3.84
N THR A 206 -6.78 -20.67 4.24
CA THR A 206 -6.67 -22.14 4.34
C THR A 206 -6.56 -22.80 2.96
N ASN A 207 -7.25 -22.26 1.96
CA ASN A 207 -7.32 -22.85 0.62
C ASN A 207 -6.35 -22.18 -0.39
N ASP A 208 -5.48 -21.29 0.08
CA ASP A 208 -4.59 -20.47 -0.75
C ASP A 208 -5.29 -19.75 -1.92
N GLY A 209 -6.53 -19.34 -1.70
CA GLY A 209 -7.36 -18.73 -2.73
C GLY A 209 -8.85 -18.92 -2.50
N ALA A 210 -9.65 -18.32 -3.38
CA ALA A 210 -11.06 -18.62 -3.53
C ALA A 210 -11.52 -18.27 -4.96
N THR A 211 -12.53 -18.99 -5.46
CA THR A 211 -13.16 -18.71 -6.77
C THR A 211 -13.92 -17.39 -6.79
N SER A 212 -14.37 -16.93 -5.62
CA SER A 212 -14.96 -15.60 -5.43
C SER A 212 -14.49 -15.01 -4.11
N PHE A 213 -13.34 -14.36 -4.13
CA PHE A 213 -12.84 -13.54 -3.04
C PHE A 213 -13.11 -12.08 -3.37
N ARG A 214 -14.04 -11.45 -2.64
CA ARG A 214 -14.42 -10.03 -2.86
C ARG A 214 -14.90 -9.75 -4.29
N GLY A 215 -15.69 -10.69 -4.81
CA GLY A 215 -16.26 -10.60 -6.17
C GLY A 215 -15.33 -11.06 -7.29
N LEU A 216 -14.07 -11.42 -7.01
CA LEU A 216 -13.11 -11.84 -8.02
C LEU A 216 -12.46 -13.19 -7.66
N PRO A 217 -12.11 -14.03 -8.64
CA PRO A 217 -11.24 -15.18 -8.38
C PRO A 217 -9.87 -14.67 -7.90
N ALA A 218 -9.36 -15.26 -6.83
CA ALA A 218 -8.08 -14.88 -6.26
C ALA A 218 -7.32 -16.12 -5.81
N LYS A 219 -6.00 -16.10 -6.03
CA LYS A 219 -5.09 -17.17 -5.63
C LYS A 219 -3.86 -16.58 -4.94
N ARG A 220 -3.36 -17.29 -3.94
CA ARG A 220 -2.10 -17.02 -3.28
C ARG A 220 -1.02 -17.87 -3.93
N VAL A 221 0.04 -17.22 -4.37
CA VAL A 221 1.20 -17.88 -4.97
C VAL A 221 2.44 -17.48 -4.19
N ALA A 222 3.28 -18.46 -3.87
CA ALA A 222 4.56 -18.19 -3.26
C ALA A 222 5.49 -17.53 -4.29
N LEU A 223 6.16 -16.45 -3.89
CA LEU A 223 7.21 -15.86 -4.72
C LEU A 223 8.48 -16.70 -4.58
N GLY A 224 9.09 -17.07 -5.71
CA GLY A 224 10.30 -17.88 -5.74
C GLY A 224 11.51 -17.21 -5.07
N PRO A 225 11.91 -15.98 -5.46
CA PRO A 225 13.11 -15.35 -4.92
C PRO A 225 12.88 -14.67 -3.56
N PRO A 226 13.82 -14.80 -2.60
CA PRO A 226 13.75 -14.09 -1.32
C PRO A 226 13.79 -12.57 -1.54
N VAL A 227 13.04 -11.82 -0.73
CA VAL A 227 12.95 -10.36 -0.82
C VAL A 227 14.34 -9.73 -0.67
N VAL A 228 14.76 -8.97 -1.68
CA VAL A 228 15.95 -8.11 -1.61
C VAL A 228 15.51 -6.71 -1.21
N SER A 229 16.09 -6.20 -0.13
CA SER A 229 15.72 -4.90 0.44
C SER A 229 16.94 -4.09 0.86
N TYR A 230 16.91 -2.79 0.56
CA TYR A 230 17.93 -1.79 0.88
C TYR A 230 17.57 -0.95 2.12
N LYS A 231 16.86 -1.56 3.08
CA LYS A 231 16.52 -0.93 4.36
C LYS A 231 17.74 -0.38 5.08
N ARG A 232 18.87 -1.10 5.04
CA ARG A 232 20.09 -0.68 5.73
C ARG A 232 20.65 0.59 5.10
N GLU A 233 20.79 0.60 3.79
CA GLU A 233 21.30 1.70 2.97
C GLU A 233 20.44 2.95 3.17
N PHE A 234 19.11 2.80 3.20
CA PHE A 234 18.22 3.92 3.52
C PHE A 234 18.40 4.44 4.96
N ASN A 235 18.56 3.55 5.94
CA ASN A 235 18.78 3.96 7.32
C ASN A 235 20.12 4.67 7.53
N GLU A 236 21.17 4.22 6.85
CA GLU A 236 22.48 4.87 6.83
C GLU A 236 22.37 6.24 6.16
N CYS A 237 21.68 6.33 5.01
CA CYS A 237 21.39 7.59 4.33
C CYS A 237 20.70 8.60 5.28
N MET A 238 19.67 8.19 6.02
CA MET A 238 19.02 9.05 7.02
C MET A 238 19.97 9.48 8.13
N ALA A 239 20.79 8.58 8.66
CA ALA A 239 21.72 8.89 9.75
C ALA A 239 22.80 9.89 9.31
N THR A 240 23.35 9.72 8.10
CA THR A 240 24.32 10.63 7.51
C THR A 240 23.68 11.99 7.21
N ALA A 241 22.47 12.02 6.66
CA ALA A 241 21.73 13.25 6.40
C ALA A 241 21.46 14.07 7.68
N LEU A 242 21.26 13.41 8.83
CA LEU A 242 21.11 14.11 10.10
C LEU A 242 22.37 14.93 10.47
N THR A 243 23.54 14.39 10.16
CA THR A 243 24.84 14.98 10.50
C THR A 243 25.25 16.02 9.46
N ASN A 244 25.11 15.67 8.18
CA ASN A 244 25.61 16.47 7.05
C ASN A 244 24.57 17.43 6.46
N GLY A 245 23.31 17.34 6.89
CA GLY A 245 22.19 18.12 6.38
C GLY A 245 21.43 17.42 5.25
N MET A 246 22.13 16.71 4.36
CA MET A 246 21.56 15.93 3.27
C MET A 246 22.49 14.77 2.92
N GLU A 247 21.92 13.68 2.41
CA GLU A 247 22.64 12.52 1.87
C GLU A 247 21.85 11.93 0.69
N ILE A 248 22.59 11.42 -0.30
CA ILE A 248 22.02 10.79 -1.50
C ILE A 248 22.70 9.45 -1.72
N VAL A 249 21.93 8.38 -1.90
CA VAL A 249 22.45 7.03 -2.10
C VAL A 249 21.67 6.34 -3.23
N SER A 250 22.38 5.71 -4.17
CA SER A 250 21.78 4.89 -5.22
C SER A 250 22.17 3.42 -5.02
N PRO A 251 21.38 2.62 -4.29
CA PRO A 251 21.76 1.23 -3.98
C PRO A 251 21.76 0.30 -5.20
N GLU A 252 21.02 0.65 -6.26
CA GLU A 252 21.04 -0.03 -7.54
C GLU A 252 20.69 0.95 -8.68
N SER A 253 20.87 0.50 -9.92
CA SER A 253 20.48 1.27 -11.10
C SER A 253 18.97 1.52 -11.10
N GLY A 254 18.57 2.78 -11.24
CA GLY A 254 17.18 3.21 -11.29
C GLY A 254 16.52 3.43 -9.93
N LEU A 255 17.24 3.23 -8.82
CA LEU A 255 16.72 3.52 -7.48
C LEU A 255 17.66 4.48 -6.77
N THR A 256 17.14 5.63 -6.34
CA THR A 256 17.90 6.64 -5.59
C THR A 256 17.13 7.10 -4.37
N TYR A 257 17.82 7.18 -3.24
CA TYR A 257 17.32 7.70 -1.97
C TYR A 257 17.94 9.06 -1.70
N ILE A 258 17.11 10.04 -1.36
CA ILE A 258 17.54 11.38 -0.96
C ILE A 258 16.96 11.62 0.44
N CYS A 259 17.83 11.75 1.43
CA CYS A 259 17.43 12.11 2.80
C CYS A 259 17.96 13.50 3.14
N ALA A 260 17.13 14.34 3.76
CA ALA A 260 17.53 15.68 4.16
C ALA A 260 16.88 16.08 5.49
N ARG A 261 17.59 16.92 6.26
CA ARG A 261 17.01 17.56 7.45
C ARG A 261 15.88 18.50 7.06
N THR A 262 14.76 18.38 7.75
CA THR A 262 13.58 19.19 7.53
C THR A 262 13.72 20.53 8.28
N GLU A 263 14.39 21.51 7.67
CA GLU A 263 14.49 22.88 8.21
C GLU A 263 13.32 23.78 7.76
N GLY A 264 12.10 23.22 7.76
CA GLY A 264 10.89 23.90 7.31
C GLY A 264 10.70 23.88 5.79
N ARG A 265 9.73 23.08 5.31
CA ARG A 265 9.50 22.75 3.89
C ARG A 265 10.73 22.13 3.21
N TRP A 266 10.54 21.65 1.98
CA TRP A 266 11.62 21.15 1.14
C TRP A 266 12.65 22.28 0.97
N SER A 267 13.88 22.06 1.43
CA SER A 267 14.94 23.04 1.25
C SER A 267 15.22 23.18 -0.24
N LYS A 268 15.73 24.35 -0.66
CA LYS A 268 16.16 24.57 -2.05
C LYS A 268 17.12 23.46 -2.51
N ALA A 269 18.03 23.06 -1.63
CA ALA A 269 18.98 21.97 -1.86
C ALA A 269 18.29 20.62 -2.15
N MET A 270 17.17 20.32 -1.48
CA MET A 270 16.42 19.09 -1.71
C MET A 270 15.72 19.09 -3.07
N PHE A 271 15.16 20.22 -3.49
CA PHE A 271 14.60 20.36 -4.84
C PHE A 271 15.69 20.22 -5.91
N GLU A 272 16.80 20.94 -5.76
CA GLU A 272 17.96 20.84 -6.67
C GLU A 272 18.50 19.41 -6.73
N ALA A 273 18.57 18.70 -5.60
CA ALA A 273 18.98 17.30 -5.56
C ALA A 273 18.01 16.39 -6.33
N VAL A 274 16.70 16.56 -6.14
CA VAL A 274 15.69 15.80 -6.88
C VAL A 274 15.75 16.11 -8.37
N GLU A 275 15.85 17.39 -8.77
CA GLU A 275 16.00 17.78 -10.18
C GLU A 275 17.28 17.21 -10.81
N THR A 276 18.40 17.20 -10.08
CA THR A 276 19.68 16.67 -10.56
C THR A 276 19.67 15.15 -10.77
N HIS A 277 18.88 14.42 -9.97
CA HIS A 277 18.85 12.96 -9.98
C HIS A 277 17.58 12.38 -10.62
N SER A 278 16.71 13.24 -11.17
CA SER A 278 15.51 12.81 -11.89
C SER A 278 15.63 13.11 -13.38
N ASN A 279 14.90 12.33 -14.16
CA ASN A 279 14.77 12.47 -15.60
C ASN A 279 13.29 12.34 -16.00
N GLY A 280 12.99 12.39 -17.30
CA GLY A 280 11.63 12.28 -17.81
C GLY A 280 10.90 10.97 -17.48
N SER A 281 11.61 9.91 -17.08
CA SER A 281 11.05 8.61 -16.66
C SER A 281 11.06 8.39 -15.15
N THR A 282 11.43 9.39 -14.35
CA THR A 282 11.57 9.23 -12.90
C THR A 282 10.25 9.47 -12.17
N LEU A 283 9.82 8.47 -11.41
CA LEU A 283 8.78 8.62 -10.39
C LEU A 283 9.39 9.05 -9.06
N CYS A 284 8.96 10.21 -8.57
CA CYS A 284 9.37 10.76 -7.29
C CYS A 284 8.35 10.43 -6.19
N VAL A 285 8.77 9.68 -5.18
CA VAL A 285 7.94 9.29 -4.03
C VAL A 285 8.46 9.97 -2.77
N ALA A 286 7.71 10.97 -2.29
CA ALA A 286 7.99 11.60 -1.00
C ALA A 286 7.50 10.71 0.14
N LEU A 287 8.39 10.36 1.07
CA LEU A 287 8.05 9.54 2.22
C LEU A 287 7.53 10.42 3.35
N THR A 288 6.31 10.15 3.80
CA THR A 288 5.67 10.84 4.93
C THR A 288 5.14 9.83 5.95
N PRO A 289 5.19 10.14 7.26
CA PRO A 289 4.65 9.26 8.30
C PRO A 289 3.13 9.40 8.39
N ASP A 290 2.41 9.23 7.28
CA ASP A 290 0.96 9.41 7.19
C ASP A 290 0.25 8.16 6.59
N PRO A 291 -1.09 8.14 6.52
CA PRO A 291 -1.83 6.96 6.07
C PRO A 291 -1.51 6.46 4.65
N THR A 292 -0.84 7.25 3.80
CA THR A 292 -0.42 6.82 2.45
C THR A 292 0.57 5.65 2.49
N TRP A 293 1.23 5.41 3.63
CA TRP A 293 2.10 4.24 3.83
C TRP A 293 1.31 2.92 3.94
N LEU A 294 0.02 2.95 4.25
CA LEU A 294 -0.76 1.74 4.44
C LEU A 294 -1.17 1.11 3.10
N PRO A 295 -1.27 -0.23 3.00
CA PRO A 295 -1.04 -1.24 4.03
C PRO A 295 0.38 -1.86 3.97
N HIS A 296 1.41 -1.08 3.57
CA HIS A 296 2.77 -1.59 3.42
C HIS A 296 3.42 -1.96 4.76
N TYR A 297 4.60 -2.59 4.68
CA TYR A 297 5.42 -2.93 5.84
C TYR A 297 5.67 -1.67 6.69
N SER A 298 5.30 -1.70 7.97
CA SER A 298 5.32 -0.51 8.82
C SER A 298 6.73 0.12 8.88
N PHE A 299 6.80 1.44 8.64
CA PHE A 299 8.06 2.18 8.75
C PHE A 299 8.71 2.07 10.13
N THR A 300 7.92 1.76 11.18
CA THR A 300 8.44 1.53 12.54
C THR A 300 9.33 0.29 12.66
N VAL A 301 9.28 -0.60 11.68
CA VAL A 301 10.13 -1.82 11.59
C VAL A 301 11.13 -1.73 10.43
N SER A 302 10.81 -0.96 9.38
CA SER A 302 11.75 -0.66 8.28
C SER A 302 12.88 0.26 8.70
N LEU A 303 12.60 1.22 9.60
CA LEU A 303 13.58 2.19 10.08
C LEU A 303 14.21 1.74 11.41
N SER A 304 15.44 2.16 11.65
CA SER A 304 16.10 2.03 12.96
C SER A 304 15.30 2.79 14.03
N PRO A 305 15.45 2.45 15.32
CA PRO A 305 14.66 3.10 16.38
C PRO A 305 14.82 4.63 16.39
N ALA A 306 16.03 5.12 16.14
CA ALA A 306 16.31 6.56 16.06
C ALA A 306 15.66 7.19 14.82
N ASN A 307 15.85 6.59 13.64
CA ASN A 307 15.31 7.09 12.39
C ASN A 307 13.78 7.09 12.37
N ALA A 308 13.14 6.06 12.93
CA ALA A 308 11.69 6.00 13.07
C ALA A 308 11.15 7.20 13.86
N VAL A 309 11.80 7.56 14.97
CA VAL A 309 11.38 8.73 15.78
C VAL A 309 11.63 10.03 15.03
N LEU A 310 12.79 10.19 14.39
CA LEU A 310 13.12 11.39 13.61
C LEU A 310 12.14 11.59 12.45
N PHE A 311 11.77 10.51 11.77
CA PHE A 311 10.76 10.49 10.71
C PHE A 311 9.38 10.90 11.23
N MET A 312 8.90 10.29 12.33
CA MET A 312 7.63 10.67 12.97
C MET A 312 7.60 12.11 13.47
N GLN A 313 8.77 12.66 13.83
CA GLN A 313 8.92 14.04 14.28
C GLN A 313 9.10 15.02 13.12
N GLU A 314 9.14 14.54 11.88
CA GLU A 314 9.42 15.31 10.67
C GLU A 314 10.69 16.16 10.86
N VAL A 315 11.74 15.53 11.39
CA VAL A 315 13.08 16.12 11.50
C VAL A 315 13.93 15.78 10.27
N ILE A 316 13.64 14.63 9.65
CA ILE A 316 14.24 14.20 8.39
C ILE A 316 13.12 13.85 7.43
N THR A 317 13.27 14.28 6.18
CA THR A 317 12.42 13.89 5.05
C THR A 317 13.22 12.94 4.16
N GLY A 318 12.56 11.89 3.66
CA GLY A 318 13.12 11.00 2.65
C GLY A 318 12.33 11.12 1.34
N VAL A 319 13.04 11.07 0.22
CA VAL A 319 12.47 10.92 -1.12
C VAL A 319 13.11 9.72 -1.77
N VAL A 320 12.28 8.92 -2.44
CA VAL A 320 12.73 7.80 -3.28
C VAL A 320 12.43 8.14 -4.72
N LEU A 321 13.47 8.10 -5.55
CA LEU A 321 13.38 8.26 -7.00
C LEU A 321 13.46 6.88 -7.64
N ILE A 322 12.49 6.55 -8.47
CA ILE A 322 12.40 5.30 -9.20
C ILE A 322 12.41 5.61 -10.70
N ASP A 323 13.45 5.18 -11.41
CA ASP A 323 13.52 5.31 -12.87
C ASP A 323 12.72 4.19 -13.53
N LEU A 324 11.58 4.58 -14.10
CA LEU A 324 10.65 3.66 -14.73
C LEU A 324 11.19 3.12 -16.06
N ALA A 325 12.11 3.82 -16.73
CA ALA A 325 12.73 3.30 -17.95
C ALA A 325 13.63 2.10 -17.62
N ILE A 326 14.36 2.16 -16.51
CA ILE A 326 15.20 1.05 -16.03
C ILE A 326 14.32 -0.13 -15.59
N LEU A 327 13.22 0.13 -14.87
CA LEU A 327 12.27 -0.93 -14.52
C LEU A 327 11.69 -1.60 -15.77
N LYS A 328 11.32 -0.83 -16.79
CA LYS A 328 10.84 -1.36 -18.06
C LYS A 328 11.87 -2.27 -18.72
N ASP A 329 13.13 -1.82 -18.82
CA ASP A 329 14.22 -2.64 -19.37
C ASP A 329 14.42 -3.94 -18.59
N LEU A 330 14.36 -3.89 -17.25
CA LEU A 330 14.43 -5.10 -16.41
C LEU A 330 13.31 -6.09 -16.73
N LEU A 331 12.09 -5.62 -16.97
CA LEU A 331 10.95 -6.47 -17.34
C LEU A 331 11.04 -6.97 -18.78
N VAL A 332 11.50 -6.15 -19.72
CA VAL A 332 11.74 -6.56 -21.12
C VAL A 332 12.76 -7.70 -21.20
N ARG A 333 13.84 -7.62 -20.41
CA ARG A 333 14.82 -8.72 -20.30
C ARG A 333 14.24 -10.02 -19.72
N LYS A 334 13.05 -9.96 -19.11
CA LYS A 334 12.28 -11.12 -18.61
C LYS A 334 11.20 -11.57 -19.60
N ASN A 335 11.28 -11.12 -20.85
CA ASN A 335 10.30 -11.38 -21.90
C ASN A 335 8.88 -10.91 -21.53
N LEU A 336 8.80 -9.74 -20.91
CA LEU A 336 7.54 -9.06 -20.60
C LEU A 336 7.46 -7.74 -21.38
N ASN A 337 6.23 -7.29 -21.65
CA ASN A 337 5.96 -6.01 -22.29
C ASN A 337 5.26 -5.06 -21.29
N PRO A 338 6.03 -4.23 -20.57
CA PRO A 338 5.49 -3.29 -19.59
C PRO A 338 4.99 -1.99 -20.22
N VAL A 339 3.81 -1.54 -19.79
CA VAL A 339 3.27 -0.20 -20.07
C VAL A 339 3.01 0.51 -18.74
N VAL A 340 3.64 1.67 -18.53
CA VAL A 340 3.37 2.48 -17.33
C VAL A 340 2.19 3.39 -17.58
N LEU A 341 1.23 3.38 -16.65
CA LEU A 341 -0.01 4.12 -16.72
C LEU A 341 -0.13 5.18 -15.64
N MET A 342 -0.85 6.25 -15.98
CA MET A 342 -1.30 7.32 -15.09
C MET A 342 -2.76 7.68 -15.32
N ASP A 343 -3.68 6.83 -14.86
CA ASP A 343 -5.14 7.00 -14.99
C ASP A 343 -5.80 7.53 -13.70
N GLY A 344 -5.02 8.32 -12.93
CA GLY A 344 -5.38 8.82 -11.59
C GLY A 344 -4.57 8.16 -10.48
N VAL A 345 -3.95 7.02 -10.75
CA VAL A 345 -2.95 6.34 -9.90
C VAL A 345 -1.83 5.78 -10.79
N HIS A 346 -0.61 5.63 -10.24
CA HIS A 346 0.47 4.97 -10.98
C HIS A 346 0.19 3.47 -11.05
N ALA A 347 0.19 2.91 -12.25
CA ALA A 347 0.06 1.47 -12.43
C ALA A 347 1.00 0.95 -13.51
N LEU A 348 1.28 -0.34 -13.46
CA LEU A 348 2.07 -1.03 -14.46
C LEU A 348 1.19 -2.11 -15.09
N GLN A 349 0.89 -1.96 -16.38
CA GLN A 349 0.35 -3.03 -17.18
C GLN A 349 1.49 -3.90 -17.71
N VAL A 350 1.28 -5.21 -17.72
CA VAL A 350 2.25 -6.18 -18.18
C VAL A 350 1.54 -7.23 -19.00
N SER A 351 2.07 -7.49 -20.19
CA SER A 351 1.79 -8.70 -20.96
C SER A 351 3.07 -9.49 -21.17
N TRP A 352 2.96 -10.69 -21.71
CA TRP A 352 4.14 -11.38 -22.23
C TRP A 352 4.69 -10.67 -23.46
N GLY A 353 5.99 -10.80 -23.68
CA GLY A 353 6.67 -10.34 -24.89
C GLY A 353 6.25 -11.19 -26.09
N PHE A 354 6.14 -10.56 -27.25
CA PHE A 354 5.87 -11.26 -28.51
C PHE A 354 7.13 -11.97 -28.96
N GLU A 355 7.06 -13.29 -29.14
CA GLU A 355 7.93 -13.93 -30.12
C GLU A 355 7.46 -13.44 -31.49
N VAL A 356 8.27 -12.63 -32.16
CA VAL A 356 8.11 -12.43 -33.61
C VAL A 356 8.41 -13.78 -34.24
N LYS A 357 7.36 -14.60 -34.44
CA LYS A 357 7.46 -15.68 -35.42
C LYS A 357 7.70 -14.99 -36.74
N ASN A 358 8.90 -15.15 -37.28
CA ASN A 358 9.20 -14.84 -38.67
C ASN A 358 8.42 -15.85 -39.52
N ASP A 359 7.09 -15.72 -39.55
CA ASP A 359 6.29 -16.38 -40.55
C ASP A 359 6.61 -15.66 -41.86
N VAL A 360 7.47 -16.34 -42.62
CA VAL A 360 7.88 -16.05 -43.98
C VAL A 360 6.68 -15.52 -44.75
N LEU A 361 6.72 -14.23 -45.09
CA LEU A 361 5.81 -13.67 -46.08
C LEU A 361 5.96 -14.51 -47.35
N PRO A 362 4.88 -15.09 -47.91
CA PRO A 362 4.99 -15.78 -49.18
C PRO A 362 5.42 -14.76 -50.22
N GLU A 363 6.48 -15.06 -50.97
CA GLU A 363 6.92 -14.21 -52.08
C GLU A 363 5.77 -13.99 -53.06
N PRO A 364 5.62 -12.78 -53.60
CA PRO A 364 4.58 -12.51 -54.58
C PRO A 364 4.89 -13.30 -55.85
N GLU A 365 4.01 -14.22 -56.21
CA GLU A 365 4.08 -14.98 -57.46
C GLU A 365 4.20 -14.01 -58.65
N ALA A 366 5.25 -14.21 -59.43
CA ALA A 366 5.45 -13.56 -60.72
C ALA A 366 4.36 -14.04 -61.70
N GLY A 367 3.39 -13.17 -62.00
CA GLY A 367 2.31 -13.43 -62.94
C GLY A 367 2.22 -12.36 -64.04
N ASN A 368 2.54 -12.78 -65.26
CA ASN A 368 2.52 -12.07 -66.54
C ASN A 368 1.23 -11.26 -66.88
N GLY A 369 1.43 -10.13 -67.58
CA GLY A 369 0.81 -9.89 -68.88
C GLY A 369 -0.46 -9.03 -68.98
N MET A 370 -0.32 -7.80 -69.52
CA MET A 370 -1.22 -7.10 -70.49
C MET A 370 -2.76 -7.14 -70.26
N ARG A 371 -3.52 -6.05 -70.11
CA ARG A 371 -3.77 -4.93 -71.06
C ARG A 371 -4.53 -3.80 -70.36
N ARG A 372 -4.35 -2.55 -70.83
CA ARG A 372 -5.21 -1.39 -70.55
C ARG A 372 -6.51 -1.49 -71.36
N GLU A 373 -7.65 -1.23 -70.71
CA GLU A 373 -8.79 -0.54 -71.31
C GLU A 373 -9.61 0.15 -70.22
N GLU A 374 -10.19 1.29 -70.60
CA GLU A 374 -10.71 2.36 -69.76
C GLU A 374 -12.19 2.20 -69.37
N VAL A 375 -12.52 2.73 -68.19
CA VAL A 375 -13.76 3.42 -67.75
C VAL A 375 -15.13 2.76 -68.04
N GLY A 376 -15.82 2.43 -66.95
CA GLY A 376 -17.27 2.29 -66.89
C GLY A 376 -17.77 2.25 -65.44
N ASP A 377 -18.50 3.29 -65.02
CA ASP A 377 -19.20 3.37 -63.73
C ASP A 377 -20.24 2.26 -63.59
N ALA A 378 -20.21 1.50 -62.49
CA ALA A 378 -21.39 0.83 -61.94
C ALA A 378 -21.20 0.43 -60.47
N VAL A 379 -22.18 0.83 -59.68
CA VAL A 379 -22.44 0.52 -58.28
C VAL A 379 -22.42 -1.00 -58.03
N GLY A 380 -21.69 -1.45 -57.00
CA GLY A 380 -21.65 -2.85 -56.58
C GLY A 380 -21.11 -3.03 -55.17
N VAL A 381 -22.02 -3.32 -54.24
CA VAL A 381 -21.78 -3.74 -52.85
C VAL A 381 -20.80 -4.93 -52.81
N GLY A 382 -19.72 -4.82 -52.05
CA GLY A 382 -18.77 -5.94 -51.92
C GLY A 382 -17.66 -5.69 -50.90
N GLY A 383 -17.83 -6.30 -49.72
CA GLY A 383 -16.75 -6.78 -48.86
C GLY A 383 -15.63 -5.80 -48.52
N VAL A 384 -15.88 -4.87 -47.59
CA VAL A 384 -14.80 -4.47 -46.68
C VAL A 384 -14.52 -5.72 -45.83
N THR A 385 -13.53 -6.52 -46.23
CA THR A 385 -12.81 -7.35 -45.28
C THR A 385 -12.30 -6.38 -44.22
N GLN A 386 -13.06 -6.25 -43.12
CA GLN A 386 -12.53 -5.73 -41.88
C GLN A 386 -11.27 -6.56 -41.65
N ARG A 387 -10.11 -5.95 -41.87
CA ARG A 387 -8.88 -6.42 -41.26
C ARG A 387 -9.20 -6.41 -39.78
N LYS A 388 -9.53 -7.59 -39.25
CA LYS A 388 -9.54 -7.84 -37.82
C LYS A 388 -8.09 -7.58 -37.45
N VAL A 389 -7.80 -6.37 -36.98
CA VAL A 389 -6.56 -6.09 -36.28
C VAL A 389 -6.65 -7.00 -35.07
N ILE A 390 -6.07 -8.18 -35.18
CA ILE A 390 -5.84 -9.04 -34.04
C ILE A 390 -4.91 -8.21 -33.19
N HIS A 391 -5.47 -7.54 -32.16
CA HIS A 391 -4.64 -6.87 -31.18
C HIS A 391 -3.64 -7.93 -30.69
N PRO A 392 -2.34 -7.61 -30.64
CA PRO A 392 -1.31 -8.58 -30.27
C PRO A 392 -1.63 -9.34 -28.96
N PHE A 393 -2.46 -8.75 -28.10
CA PHE A 393 -2.87 -9.22 -26.79
C PHE A 393 -4.02 -10.25 -26.77
N SER A 394 -4.62 -10.65 -27.90
CA SER A 394 -5.90 -11.38 -27.88
C SER A 394 -5.85 -12.74 -27.19
N ASP A 395 -4.69 -13.40 -27.18
CA ASP A 395 -4.56 -14.77 -26.67
C ASP A 395 -3.69 -14.86 -25.40
N GLN A 396 -3.09 -13.74 -25.00
CA GLN A 396 -2.09 -13.64 -23.93
C GLN A 396 -2.52 -12.49 -23.02
N GLY A 397 -3.39 -12.79 -22.04
CA GLY A 397 -4.03 -11.79 -21.18
C GLY A 397 -3.12 -10.68 -20.63
N ILE A 398 -3.70 -9.51 -20.38
CA ILE A 398 -3.02 -8.33 -19.82
C ILE A 398 -3.23 -8.29 -18.31
N PHE A 399 -2.16 -8.06 -17.56
CA PHE A 399 -2.19 -7.94 -16.12
C PHE A 399 -1.84 -6.53 -15.67
N ARG A 400 -2.42 -6.13 -14.54
CA ARG A 400 -2.13 -4.83 -13.94
C ARG A 400 -1.57 -5.01 -12.54
N ALA A 401 -0.33 -4.59 -12.35
CA ALA A 401 0.24 -4.40 -11.02
C ALA A 401 -0.26 -3.07 -10.45
N SER A 402 -0.96 -3.15 -9.31
CA SER A 402 -1.49 -1.98 -8.61
C SER A 402 -0.38 -1.06 -8.10
N GLU A 403 -0.69 0.22 -7.93
CA GLU A 403 0.19 1.22 -7.28
C GLU A 403 0.76 0.72 -5.95
N PHE A 404 -0.07 0.09 -5.11
CA PHE A 404 0.38 -0.49 -3.83
C PHE A 404 1.44 -1.58 -3.98
N HIS A 405 1.48 -2.31 -5.09
CA HIS A 405 2.50 -3.33 -5.30
C HIS A 405 3.82 -2.68 -5.72
N PHE A 406 3.74 -1.72 -6.64
CA PHE A 406 4.90 -0.98 -7.12
C PHE A 406 5.54 -0.08 -6.04
N LEU A 407 4.73 0.63 -5.25
CA LEU A 407 5.21 1.54 -4.20
C LEU A 407 6.00 0.86 -3.08
N ARG A 408 6.04 -0.49 -3.03
CA ARG A 408 6.89 -1.23 -2.09
C ARG A 408 8.38 -0.97 -2.34
N ALA A 409 8.78 -0.66 -3.57
CA ALA A 409 10.16 -0.22 -3.85
C ALA A 409 10.52 1.03 -3.04
N ALA A 410 9.57 1.95 -2.84
CA ALA A 410 9.75 3.16 -2.04
C ALA A 410 9.52 2.94 -0.54
N THR A 411 8.41 2.31 -0.15
CA THR A 411 7.99 2.22 1.26
C THR A 411 8.55 1.01 2.00
N GLN A 412 9.00 -0.01 1.28
CA GLN A 412 9.65 -1.21 1.85
C GLN A 412 11.12 -1.29 1.47
N PHE A 413 11.62 -0.31 0.68
CA PHE A 413 12.99 -0.25 0.17
C PHE A 413 13.35 -1.53 -0.58
N GLU A 414 12.41 -2.09 -1.35
CA GLU A 414 12.61 -3.31 -2.13
C GLU A 414 13.40 -3.01 -3.41
N SER A 415 14.22 -3.96 -3.85
CA SER A 415 14.96 -3.83 -5.10
C SER A 415 14.00 -3.85 -6.31
N LEU A 416 14.24 -2.96 -7.28
CA LEU A 416 13.61 -2.94 -8.59
C LEU A 416 13.89 -4.21 -9.39
N ARG A 417 15.12 -4.73 -9.34
CA ARG A 417 15.45 -6.01 -9.96
C ARG A 417 14.66 -7.15 -9.33
N TRP A 418 14.62 -7.21 -8.00
CA TRP A 418 13.83 -8.23 -7.30
C TRP A 418 12.33 -8.10 -7.61
N PHE A 419 11.81 -6.87 -7.66
CA PHE A 419 10.42 -6.62 -8.05
C PHE A 419 10.14 -7.14 -9.47
N ALA A 420 11.02 -6.87 -10.44
CA ALA A 420 10.88 -7.36 -11.81
C ALA A 420 10.94 -8.90 -11.88
N ASP A 421 11.86 -9.53 -11.13
CA ASP A 421 11.97 -10.98 -11.02
C ASP A 421 10.71 -11.60 -10.40
N GLY A 422 10.17 -10.98 -9.34
CA GLY A 422 8.95 -11.40 -8.68
C GLY A 422 7.73 -11.30 -9.59
N LEU A 423 7.61 -10.22 -10.36
CA LEU A 423 6.52 -10.03 -11.31
C LEU A 423 6.60 -11.02 -12.47
N ALA A 424 7.79 -11.26 -13.01
CA ALA A 424 8.00 -12.29 -14.03
C ALA A 424 7.66 -13.69 -13.51
N SER A 425 8.06 -14.03 -12.28
CA SER A 425 7.69 -15.30 -11.66
C SER A 425 6.18 -15.46 -11.48
N GLN A 426 5.46 -14.38 -11.13
CA GLN A 426 3.99 -14.41 -11.06
C GLN A 426 3.37 -14.65 -12.43
N MET A 427 3.91 -14.02 -13.48
CA MET A 427 3.43 -14.19 -14.86
C MET A 427 3.65 -15.60 -15.38
N GLU A 428 4.79 -16.22 -15.08
CA GLU A 428 5.02 -17.62 -15.46
C GLU A 428 4.08 -18.57 -14.72
N ILE A 429 3.80 -18.35 -13.43
CA ILE A 429 2.82 -19.16 -12.70
C ILE A 429 1.43 -19.03 -13.34
N ILE A 430 1.00 -17.82 -13.67
CA ILE A 430 -0.29 -17.57 -14.32
C ILE A 430 -0.34 -18.19 -15.73
N LYS A 431 0.79 -18.24 -16.44
CA LYS A 431 0.90 -18.88 -17.75
C LYS A 431 0.76 -20.40 -17.68
N LEU A 432 1.41 -21.02 -16.69
CA LEU A 432 1.42 -22.48 -16.50
C LEU A 432 0.12 -23.01 -15.92
N GLU A 433 -0.48 -22.25 -15.02
CA GLU A 433 -1.81 -22.53 -14.53
C GLU A 433 -2.81 -22.08 -15.59
N SER A 434 -3.22 -23.00 -16.46
CA SER A 434 -4.43 -22.81 -17.26
C SER A 434 -5.54 -22.39 -16.29
N LEU A 435 -5.92 -21.11 -16.26
CA LEU A 435 -7.03 -20.64 -15.44
C LEU A 435 -8.19 -21.59 -15.72
N PRO A 436 -8.76 -22.25 -14.70
CA PRO A 436 -9.71 -23.32 -14.94
C PRO A 436 -10.82 -22.79 -15.84
N ALA A 437 -10.91 -23.33 -17.06
CA ALA A 437 -12.01 -23.08 -17.99
C ALA A 437 -13.35 -23.66 -17.48
N ALA A 438 -13.41 -24.11 -16.23
CA ALA A 438 -14.46 -24.96 -15.72
C ALA A 438 -15.22 -24.31 -14.55
N ALA A 439 -16.53 -24.18 -14.78
CA ALA A 439 -17.60 -23.91 -13.84
C ALA A 439 -17.68 -22.49 -13.27
N ASN A 440 -17.91 -21.51 -14.16
CA ASN A 440 -18.63 -20.31 -13.78
C ASN A 440 -20.11 -20.67 -13.56
N PRO A 441 -20.70 -20.50 -12.35
CA PRO A 441 -22.13 -20.72 -12.14
C PRO A 441 -23.04 -19.77 -12.94
N ASN A 442 -22.47 -18.74 -13.58
CA ASN A 442 -23.19 -17.75 -14.39
C ASN A 442 -22.89 -17.82 -15.91
N GLY A 443 -22.21 -18.86 -16.41
CA GLY A 443 -22.09 -19.12 -17.86
C GLY A 443 -21.27 -18.10 -18.68
N GLY A 444 -20.51 -17.21 -18.05
CA GLY A 444 -19.60 -16.28 -18.74
C GLY A 444 -18.16 -16.77 -18.76
N GLU A 445 -17.41 -16.42 -19.82
CA GLU A 445 -15.97 -16.65 -19.89
C GLU A 445 -15.23 -15.93 -18.75
N PHE A 446 -14.16 -16.53 -18.21
CA PHE A 446 -13.36 -15.96 -17.10
C PHE A 446 -12.50 -14.75 -17.52
N TYR A 447 -12.68 -14.25 -18.73
CA TYR A 447 -12.12 -12.98 -19.16
C TYR A 447 -13.01 -11.88 -18.59
N MET A 448 -12.48 -11.08 -17.65
CA MET A 448 -13.00 -9.72 -17.56
C MET A 448 -12.81 -9.13 -18.96
N GLU A 449 -13.88 -8.62 -19.58
CA GLU A 449 -13.73 -7.77 -20.75
C GLU A 449 -12.61 -6.79 -20.45
N VAL A 450 -11.57 -6.78 -21.30
CA VAL A 450 -10.42 -5.90 -21.12
C VAL A 450 -11.01 -4.49 -21.00
N PRO A 451 -10.87 -3.80 -19.86
CA PRO A 451 -11.59 -2.56 -19.65
C PRO A 451 -11.27 -1.56 -20.76
N ASP A 452 -12.27 -0.79 -21.19
CA ASP A 452 -12.11 0.19 -22.25
C ASP A 452 -10.85 1.05 -22.04
N GLY A 453 -10.02 1.16 -23.08
CA GLY A 453 -8.76 1.92 -23.06
C GLY A 453 -7.53 1.15 -22.54
N TRP A 454 -7.66 -0.09 -22.03
CA TRP A 454 -6.49 -0.88 -21.65
C TRP A 454 -5.69 -1.39 -22.85
N LEU A 455 -6.35 -1.66 -23.98
CA LEU A 455 -5.68 -2.05 -25.24
C LEU A 455 -5.00 -0.87 -25.94
N ASP A 456 -5.51 0.35 -25.69
CA ASP A 456 -5.03 1.60 -26.27
C ASP A 456 -4.15 2.38 -25.30
N ALA A 457 -3.75 1.76 -24.20
CA ALA A 457 -3.03 2.42 -23.12
C ALA A 457 -1.66 2.87 -23.60
N GLN A 458 -1.42 4.19 -23.53
CA GLN A 458 -0.15 4.78 -23.94
C GLN A 458 0.76 4.97 -22.72
N ASP A 459 2.05 4.70 -22.94
CA ASP A 459 3.04 4.90 -21.90
C ASP A 459 3.15 6.39 -21.54
N CYS A 460 2.89 6.73 -20.28
CA CYS A 460 2.95 8.10 -19.80
C CYS A 460 4.39 8.58 -19.55
N TYR A 461 5.38 7.68 -19.57
CA TYR A 461 6.80 7.94 -19.43
C TYR A 461 7.52 7.48 -20.71
N VAL A 462 7.25 8.17 -21.82
CA VAL A 462 7.99 7.93 -23.06
C VAL A 462 9.45 8.30 -22.82
N SER A 463 10.33 7.31 -22.91
CA SER A 463 11.76 7.55 -23.02
C SER A 463 11.99 8.44 -24.24
N THR A 464 12.37 9.70 -24.05
CA THR A 464 13.03 10.43 -25.14
C THR A 464 14.22 9.57 -25.56
N PRO A 465 14.31 9.15 -26.84
CA PRO A 465 15.42 8.34 -27.28
C PRO A 465 16.71 9.09 -26.94
N CYS A 466 17.65 8.39 -26.29
CA CYS A 466 18.99 8.88 -26.07
C CYS A 466 19.50 9.38 -27.44
N LYS A 467 19.76 10.68 -27.57
CA LYS A 467 20.46 11.17 -28.76
C LYS A 467 21.82 10.44 -28.81
N PRO A 468 22.21 9.91 -29.98
CA PRO A 468 23.42 9.12 -30.15
C PRO A 468 24.68 9.90 -29.76
#